data_AF-A0A7W6ZUY3-F1
#
_entry.id   AF-A0A7W6ZUY3-F1
#
_cell.length_a   1.000
_cell.length_b   1.000
_cell.length_c   1.000
_cell.angle_alpha   90.00
_cell.angle_beta   90.00
_cell.angle_gamma   90.00
#
_symmetry.space_group_name_H-M   'P 1'
#
loop_
_entity.id
_entity.type
_entity.pdbx_description
1 polymer ?
#
loop_
_entity_poly.entity_id
_entity_poly.type
_entity_poly.pdbx_seq_one_letter_code
_entity_poly.pdbx_strand_id
1 'polypeptide(L)'
;MPAKSDVMTTAWTLYRRDTQLRRPSTAAARRRWFARALSTAWTWSRQQATDATKTEDQSRADLIANLRLELLRIDARPFGMSIARDRAMLTEEIHRLSAKSCVSAARMAA
;
A
#
# COMPACT_ATOMS: atom_id res chain seq x y z
N MET A 1 -5.23 18.51 -4.48
CA MET A 1 -6.14 18.19 -3.35
C MET A 1 -7.29 17.36 -3.90
N PRO A 2 -7.62 16.21 -3.30
CA PRO A 2 -8.69 15.36 -3.80
C PRO A 2 -10.04 16.07 -3.71
N ALA A 3 -10.90 15.85 -4.71
CA ALA A 3 -12.24 16.42 -4.70
C ALA A 3 -13.04 15.82 -3.54
N LYS A 4 -13.73 16.68 -2.78
CA LYS A 4 -14.54 16.24 -1.62
C LYS A 4 -15.60 15.20 -2.02
N SER A 5 -16.11 15.27 -3.26
CA SER A 5 -17.05 14.31 -3.85
C SER A 5 -16.49 12.89 -3.93
N ASP A 6 -15.21 12.75 -4.25
CA ASP A 6 -14.58 11.45 -4.48
C ASP A 6 -14.30 10.73 -3.17
N VAL A 7 -13.90 11.51 -2.14
CA VAL A 7 -13.74 11.02 -0.77
C VAL A 7 -15.08 10.52 -0.23
N MET A 8 -16.16 11.28 -0.41
CA MET A 8 -17.50 10.89 0.05
C MET A 8 -18.02 9.63 -0.65
N THR A 9 -17.78 9.51 -1.96
CA THR A 9 -18.15 8.32 -2.74
C THR A 9 -17.39 7.08 -2.27
N THR A 10 -16.09 7.24 -2.02
CA THR A 10 -15.23 6.17 -1.49
C THR A 10 -15.67 5.75 -0.09
N ALA A 11 -15.91 6.72 0.80
CA ALA A 11 -16.39 6.48 2.15
C ALA A 11 -17.74 5.73 2.17
N TRP A 12 -18.68 6.11 1.29
CA TRP A 12 -19.95 5.43 1.17
C TRP A 12 -19.82 3.99 0.65
N THR A 13 -18.89 3.77 -0.27
CA THR A 13 -18.60 2.43 -0.81
C THR A 13 -17.98 1.53 0.27
N LEU A 14 -17.01 2.04 1.03
CA LEU A 14 -16.41 1.35 2.17
C LEU A 14 -17.45 1.02 3.25
N TYR A 15 -18.26 2.01 3.63
CA TYR A 15 -19.31 1.82 4.61
C TYR A 15 -20.29 0.71 4.19
N ARG A 16 -20.72 0.69 2.92
CA ARG A 16 -21.61 -0.36 2.41
C ARG A 16 -20.94 -1.73 2.43
N ARG A 17 -19.69 -1.83 1.97
CA ARG A 17 -18.90 -3.08 2.00
C ARG A 17 -18.81 -3.64 3.42
N ASP A 18 -18.40 -2.82 4.38
CA ASP A 18 -18.12 -3.25 5.75
C ASP A 18 -19.40 -3.59 6.52
N THR A 19 -20.53 -2.95 6.18
CA THR A 19 -21.82 -3.17 6.85
C THR A 19 -22.75 -4.14 6.11
N GLN A 20 -22.33 -4.70 4.98
CA GLN A 20 -23.13 -5.61 4.15
C GLN A 20 -23.52 -6.89 4.91
N LEU A 21 -22.58 -7.46 5.66
CA LEU A 21 -22.80 -8.71 6.42
C LEU A 21 -23.35 -8.48 7.83
N ARG A 22 -23.11 -7.29 8.41
CA ARG A 22 -23.55 -6.97 9.78
C ARG A 22 -23.95 -5.51 9.89
N ARG A 23 -25.19 -5.22 9.50
CA ARG A 23 -25.71 -3.86 9.49
C ARG A 23 -25.94 -3.37 10.92
N PRO A 24 -25.41 -2.20 11.32
CA PRO A 24 -25.66 -1.66 12.65
C PRO A 24 -27.14 -1.29 12.83
N SER A 25 -27.77 -1.79 13.89
CA SER A 25 -29.18 -1.56 14.20
C SER A 25 -29.45 -0.14 14.72
N THR A 26 -28.50 0.44 15.45
CA THR A 26 -28.65 1.78 16.06
C THR A 26 -28.09 2.90 15.19
N ALA A 27 -28.73 4.08 15.25
CA ALA A 27 -28.27 5.27 14.53
C ALA A 27 -26.85 5.70 14.96
N ALA A 28 -26.53 5.61 16.25
CA ALA A 28 -25.20 5.91 16.78
C ALA A 28 -24.12 4.98 16.20
N ALA A 29 -24.40 3.68 16.11
CA ALA A 29 -23.46 2.73 15.53
C ALA A 29 -23.26 2.99 14.03
N ARG A 30 -24.33 3.29 13.26
CA ARG A 30 -24.21 3.66 11.84
C ARG A 30 -23.30 4.88 11.64
N ARG A 31 -23.45 5.93 12.47
CA ARG A 31 -22.59 7.12 12.43
C ARG A 31 -21.13 6.77 12.73
N ARG A 32 -20.87 5.93 13.73
CA ARG A 32 -19.50 5.50 14.08
C ARG A 32 -18.83 4.73 12.94
N TRP A 33 -19.55 3.82 12.30
CA TRP A 33 -19.06 3.08 11.15
C TRP A 33 -18.80 3.99 9.94
N PHE A 34 -19.71 4.91 9.67
CA PHE A 34 -19.54 5.87 8.59
C PHE A 34 -18.35 6.82 8.84
N ALA A 35 -18.16 7.29 10.08
CA ALA A 35 -17.00 8.10 10.45
C ALA A 35 -15.68 7.37 10.21
N ARG A 36 -15.60 6.07 10.54
CA ARG A 36 -14.42 5.24 10.23
C ARG A 36 -14.17 5.14 8.73
N ALA A 37 -15.22 4.85 7.95
CA ALA A 37 -15.13 4.78 6.50
C ALA A 37 -14.65 6.11 5.88
N LEU A 38 -15.12 7.24 6.42
CA LEU A 38 -14.69 8.57 6.01
C LEU A 38 -13.21 8.83 6.33
N SER A 39 -12.75 8.49 7.53
CA SER A 39 -11.34 8.61 7.92
C SER A 39 -10.42 7.76 7.04
N THR A 40 -10.84 6.53 6.71
CA THR A 40 -10.08 5.65 5.80
C THR A 40 -10.02 6.23 4.39
N ALA A 41 -11.17 6.67 3.84
CA ALA A 41 -11.24 7.29 2.53
C ALA A 41 -10.34 8.53 2.43
N TRP A 42 -10.31 9.37 3.47
CA TRP A 42 -9.44 10.54 3.52
C TRP A 42 -7.94 10.16 3.52
N THR A 43 -7.56 9.12 4.25
CA THR A 43 -6.19 8.62 4.28
C THR A 43 -5.77 8.07 2.91
N TRP A 44 -6.62 7.25 2.28
CA TRP A 44 -6.37 6.74 0.93
C TRP A 44 -6.23 7.85 -0.10
N SER A 45 -7.09 8.86 0.01
CA SER A 45 -7.09 9.98 -0.92
C SER A 45 -5.84 10.86 -0.80
N ARG A 46 -5.35 11.07 0.42
CA ARG A 46 -4.04 11.71 0.66
C ARG A 46 -2.91 10.85 0.12
N GLN A 47 -2.95 9.54 0.37
CA GLN A 47 -1.94 8.61 -0.13
C GLN A 47 -1.87 8.63 -1.66
N GLN A 48 -3.01 8.63 -2.36
CA GLN A 48 -3.06 8.75 -3.81
C GLN A 48 -2.49 10.08 -4.31
N ALA A 49 -2.77 11.19 -3.62
CA ALA A 49 -2.18 12.47 -3.98
C ALA A 49 -0.65 12.47 -3.80
N THR A 50 -0.15 11.84 -2.73
CA THR A 50 1.28 11.66 -2.52
C THR A 50 1.90 10.75 -3.59
N ASP A 51 1.28 9.60 -3.87
CA ASP A 51 1.77 8.65 -4.87
C ASP A 51 1.75 9.24 -6.29
N ALA A 52 0.77 10.07 -6.63
CA ALA A 52 0.73 10.78 -7.91
C ALA A 52 1.89 11.78 -8.08
N THR A 53 2.48 12.26 -6.98
CA THR A 53 3.65 13.15 -7.00
C THR A 53 4.98 12.40 -6.87
N LYS A 54 4.97 11.09 -6.62
CA LYS A 54 6.20 10.32 -6.51
C LYS A 54 6.81 10.16 -7.90
N THR A 55 8.11 10.39 -7.98
CA THR A 55 8.88 9.98 -9.15
C THR A 55 8.92 8.46 -9.22
N GLU A 56 9.16 7.91 -10.41
CA GLU A 56 9.31 6.46 -10.60
C GLU A 56 10.44 5.90 -9.73
N ASP A 57 11.51 6.67 -9.53
CA ASP A 57 12.63 6.31 -8.67
C ASP A 57 12.24 6.24 -7.20
N GLN A 58 11.46 7.22 -6.71
CA GLN A 58 10.95 7.19 -5.33
C GLN A 58 10.01 6.01 -5.10
N SER A 59 9.12 5.74 -6.06
CA SER A 59 8.21 4.59 -5.99
C SER A 59 8.96 3.26 -6.00
N ARG A 60 10.05 3.17 -6.78
CA ARG A 60 10.93 2.00 -6.81
C ARG A 60 11.70 1.81 -5.52
N ALA A 61 12.21 2.89 -4.92
CA ALA A 61 12.89 2.87 -3.63
C ALA A 61 11.96 2.38 -2.51
N ASP A 62 10.72 2.88 -2.48
CA ASP A 62 9.70 2.44 -1.53
C ASP A 62 9.40 0.93 -1.69
N LEU A 63 9.33 0.44 -2.93
CA LEU A 63 9.09 -0.97 -3.22
C LEU A 63 10.26 -1.86 -2.79
N ILE A 64 11.51 -1.42 -3.01
CA ILE A 64 12.71 -2.11 -2.51
C ILE A 64 12.71 -2.15 -0.98
N ALA A 65 12.33 -1.06 -0.30
CA ALA A 65 12.23 -1.02 1.16
C ALA A 65 11.20 -2.03 1.68
N ASN A 66 10.03 -2.13 1.04
CA ASN A 66 9.01 -3.12 1.40
C ASN A 66 9.49 -4.56 1.20
N LEU A 67 10.17 -4.85 0.09
CA LEU A 67 10.73 -6.19 -0.15
C LEU A 67 11.79 -6.57 0.91
N ARG A 68 12.58 -5.60 1.38
CA ARG A 68 13.53 -5.82 2.48
C ARG A 68 12.83 -6.11 3.80
N LEU A 69 11.70 -5.45 4.10
CA LEU A 69 10.90 -5.75 5.28
C LEU A 69 10.30 -7.15 5.22
N GLU A 70 9.82 -7.58 4.05
CA GLU A 70 9.34 -8.95 3.87
C GLU A 70 10.48 -9.98 4.01
N LEU A 71 11.68 -9.67 3.55
CA LEU A 71 12.84 -10.53 3.76
C LEU A 71 13.16 -10.71 5.26
N LEU A 72 13.12 -9.62 6.03
CA LEU A 72 13.26 -9.67 7.50
C LEU A 72 12.18 -10.52 8.16
N ARG A 73 10.93 -10.40 7.70
CA ARG A 73 9.82 -11.22 8.20
C ARG A 73 10.03 -12.71 7.91
N ILE A 74 10.55 -13.04 6.73
CA ILE A 74 10.84 -14.43 6.35
C ILE A 74 12.01 -14.99 7.17
N ASP A 75 13.06 -14.21 7.36
CA ASP A 75 14.20 -14.60 8.20
C ASP A 75 13.78 -14.78 9.67
N ALA A 76 12.74 -14.07 10.13
CA ALA A 76 12.16 -14.24 11.47
C ALA A 76 11.19 -15.43 11.62
N ARG A 77 10.98 -16.26 10.59
CA ARG A 77 10.09 -17.43 10.70
C ARG A 77 10.61 -18.47 11.70
N PRO A 78 9.70 -19.22 12.35
CA PRO A 78 10.08 -20.26 13.29
C PRO A 78 10.85 -21.40 12.60
N PHE A 79 11.69 -22.06 13.40
CA PHE A 79 12.55 -23.16 12.97
C PHE A 79 11.76 -24.30 12.32
N GLY A 80 12.31 -24.89 11.26
CA GLY A 80 11.71 -26.02 10.54
C GLY A 80 10.89 -25.67 9.29
N MET A 81 10.65 -24.38 9.01
CA MET A 81 10.10 -23.94 7.72
C MET A 81 11.22 -23.68 6.70
N SER A 82 11.09 -24.24 5.50
CA SER A 82 11.98 -23.90 4.39
C SER A 82 11.68 -22.48 3.90
N ILE A 83 12.68 -21.60 4.01
CA ILE A 83 12.61 -20.20 3.59
C ILE A 83 13.54 -19.88 2.40
N ALA A 84 14.37 -20.85 1.99
CA ALA A 84 15.42 -20.62 1.00
C ALA A 84 14.88 -20.15 -0.36
N ARG A 85 13.78 -20.75 -0.83
CA ARG A 85 13.13 -20.36 -2.10
C ARG A 85 12.55 -18.95 -2.01
N ASP A 86 11.79 -18.66 -0.96
CA ASP A 86 11.14 -17.36 -0.79
C ASP A 86 12.19 -16.24 -0.66
N ARG A 87 13.25 -16.50 0.11
CA ARG A 87 14.39 -15.57 0.24
C ARG A 87 15.10 -15.35 -1.10
N ALA A 88 15.37 -16.41 -1.87
CA ALA A 88 15.98 -16.28 -3.20
C ALA A 88 15.12 -15.43 -4.14
N MET A 89 13.80 -15.69 -4.19
CA MET A 89 12.86 -14.90 -5.02
C MET A 89 12.85 -13.41 -4.63
N LEU A 90 12.76 -13.10 -3.33
CA LEU A 90 12.76 -11.71 -2.87
C LEU A 90 14.09 -11.00 -3.16
N THR A 91 15.21 -11.70 -2.98
CA THR A 91 16.54 -11.15 -3.23
C THR A 91 16.74 -10.87 -4.72
N GLU A 92 16.31 -11.78 -5.59
CA GLU A 92 16.35 -11.59 -7.04
C GLU A 92 15.51 -10.39 -7.50
N GLU A 93 14.30 -10.23 -6.94
CA GLU A 93 13.43 -9.10 -7.27
C GLU A 93 14.05 -7.75 -6.82
N ILE A 94 14.65 -7.71 -5.63
CA ILE A 94 15.39 -6.53 -5.16
C ILE A 94 16.54 -6.19 -6.11
N HIS A 95 17.31 -7.18 -6.56
CA HIS A 95 18.40 -6.97 -7.51
C HIS A 95 17.90 -6.44 -8.85
N ARG A 96 16.82 -7.01 -9.38
CA ARG A 96 16.20 -6.59 -10.64
C ARG A 96 15.73 -5.14 -10.60
N LEU A 97 15.09 -4.73 -9.51
CA LEU A 97 14.62 -3.36 -9.31
C LEU A 97 15.78 -2.38 -9.10
N SER A 98 16.82 -2.80 -8.38
CA SER A 98 18.02 -1.99 -8.17
C SER A 98 18.79 -1.75 -9.48
N ALA A 99 18.91 -2.78 -10.33
CA ALA A 99 19.57 -2.68 -11.63
C ALA A 99 18.81 -1.78 -12.64
N LYS A 100 17.48 -1.67 -12.55
CA LYS A 100 16.72 -0.74 -13.40
C LYS A 100 16.99 0.73 -13.07
N SER A 101 17.44 1.04 -11.85
CA SER A 101 17.75 2.42 -11.44
C SER A 101 19.03 2.96 -12.09
N CYS A 102 20.07 2.12 -12.28
CA CYS A 102 21.32 2.58 -12.88
C CYS A 102 21.21 2.88 -14.39
N VAL A 103 20.31 2.18 -15.11
CA VAL A 103 20.06 2.41 -16.54
C VAL A 103 19.29 3.71 -16.79
N SER A 104 18.37 4.10 -15.90
CA SER A 104 17.61 5.35 -16.02
C SER A 104 18.50 6.59 -15.77
N ALA A 105 19.36 6.53 -14.74
CA ALA A 105 20.32 7.60 -14.45
C ALA A 105 21.34 7.82 -15.58
N ALA A 106 21.84 6.74 -16.19
CA ALA A 106 22.75 6.82 -17.34
C ALA A 106 22.12 7.43 -18.61
N ARG A 107 20.80 7.32 -18.76
CA ARG A 107 20.06 7.84 -19.92
C ARG A 107 19.67 9.31 -19.80
N MET A 108 19.60 9.86 -18.58
CA MET A 108 19.34 11.29 -18.36
C MET A 108 20.61 12.16 -18.41
N ALA A 109 21.80 11.55 -18.38
CA ALA A 109 23.08 12.25 -18.38
C ALA A 109 23.76 12.33 -19.77
N ALA A 110 23.07 11.87 -20.82
CA ALA A 110 23.54 11.86 -22.22
C ALA A 110 22.60 12.71 -23.08
#